data_AF-A0A925P9N9-F1
#
_entry.id   AF-A0A925P9N9-F1
#
_cell.length_a   1.000
_cell.length_b   1.000
_cell.length_c   1.000
_cell.angle_alpha   90.00
_cell.angle_beta   90.00
_cell.angle_gamma   90.00
#
_symmetry.space_group_name_H-M   'P 1'
#
loop_
_entity.id
_entity.type
_entity.pdbx_description
1 polymer ?
#
loop_
_entity_poly.entity_id
_entity_poly.type
_entity_poly.pdbx_seq_one_letter_code
_entity_poly.pdbx_strand_id
1 'polypeptide(L)'
;MTTPAYLPSLGLRAPNYDKLPAVAVPRAHAASLSAGWPAIAATLRAALAEKPSRLLAVECYPCTHDDDIREKLGCALGTSTALGAAPAFVLDTKSVFKTPAEIDALVAPDLGGNDPVFGRISSLRIEQFLDAAKLAAARETIRAAISADASPGFILVVGPAAALVAPADALLVFADMPRWEGQLRQRRATVDNLGVRNRGLKASLQYKRAFFIDWRVADRLKRATMARWDFLLDTTADAAPKLIPGAAHLAGLAAAAARPFRVVPFFDPGPWGGQ
;
A
#
# COMPACT_ATOMS: atom_id res chain seq x y z
N MET A 1 -0.38 31.69 -5.78
CA MET A 1 -1.79 32.15 -5.63
C MET A 1 -1.74 33.65 -5.38
N THR A 2 -2.34 34.44 -6.27
CA THR A 2 -2.46 35.90 -6.11
C THR A 2 -3.42 36.22 -4.97
N THR A 3 -3.02 37.11 -4.06
CA THR A 3 -3.88 37.59 -2.97
C THR A 3 -5.15 38.21 -3.55
N PRO A 4 -6.36 37.78 -3.15
CA PRO A 4 -7.59 38.43 -3.58
C PRO A 4 -7.55 39.93 -3.26
N ALA A 5 -7.81 40.75 -4.27
CA ALA A 5 -7.60 42.21 -4.22
C ALA A 5 -8.44 42.92 -3.13
N TYR A 6 -9.49 42.27 -2.61
CA TYR A 6 -10.36 42.83 -1.58
C TYR A 6 -9.85 42.60 -0.14
N LEU A 7 -8.89 41.70 0.09
CA LEU A 7 -8.38 41.45 1.45
C LEU A 7 -7.68 42.69 2.05
N PRO A 8 -6.79 43.39 1.30
CA PRO A 8 -6.17 44.61 1.81
C PRO A 8 -7.18 45.73 2.12
N SER A 9 -8.26 45.85 1.35
CA SER A 9 -9.29 46.88 1.59
C SER A 9 -10.13 46.62 2.84
N LEU A 10 -10.12 45.39 3.36
CA LEU A 10 -10.75 45.01 4.63
C LEU A 10 -9.76 45.01 5.81
N GLY A 11 -8.51 45.45 5.62
CA GLY A 11 -7.45 45.34 6.63
C GLY A 11 -7.02 43.90 6.93
N LEU A 12 -7.42 42.94 6.09
CA LEU A 12 -7.13 41.52 6.27
C LEU A 12 -5.84 41.13 5.55
N ARG A 13 -5.02 40.30 6.20
CA ARG A 13 -3.78 39.77 5.61
C ARG A 13 -4.09 38.66 4.62
N ALA A 14 -3.23 38.52 3.61
CA ALA A 14 -3.24 37.36 2.73
C ALA A 14 -3.12 36.07 3.56
N PRO A 15 -3.85 34.99 3.19
CA PRO A 15 -3.72 33.72 3.89
C PRO A 15 -2.27 33.23 3.79
N ASN A 16 -1.62 33.06 4.92
CA ASN A 16 -0.25 32.56 5.04
C ASN A 16 -0.22 31.03 5.29
N TYR A 17 -1.35 30.36 5.11
CA TYR A 17 -1.48 28.93 5.37
C TYR A 17 -0.88 28.11 4.21
N ASP A 18 0.10 27.29 4.53
CA ASP A 18 0.68 26.31 3.59
C ASP A 18 -0.28 25.13 3.38
N LYS A 19 -0.84 25.02 2.17
CA LYS A 19 -1.80 23.98 1.80
C LYS A 19 -1.14 22.64 1.44
N LEU A 20 0.17 22.64 1.21
CA LEU A 20 0.95 21.46 0.81
C LEU A 20 2.19 21.32 1.70
N PRO A 21 2.02 21.27 3.03
CA PRO A 21 3.15 21.16 3.93
C PRO A 21 3.92 19.87 3.67
N ALA A 22 5.25 19.99 3.64
CA ALA A 22 6.14 18.87 3.41
C ALA A 22 7.30 18.87 4.41
N VAL A 23 7.76 17.68 4.75
CA VAL A 23 8.97 17.44 5.53
C VAL A 23 10.06 17.03 4.56
N ALA A 24 11.05 17.91 4.35
CA ALA A 24 12.22 17.55 3.57
C ALA A 24 12.96 16.37 4.21
N VAL A 25 13.29 15.35 3.41
CA VAL A 25 14.15 14.24 3.81
C VAL A 25 15.60 14.72 3.99
N PRO A 26 16.42 14.08 4.84
CA PRO A 26 17.83 14.41 4.97
C PRO A 26 18.56 14.39 3.62
N ARG A 27 19.54 15.30 3.44
CA ARG A 27 20.24 15.51 2.16
C ARG A 27 20.87 14.24 1.58
N ALA A 28 21.32 13.32 2.45
CA ALA A 28 21.86 12.03 2.04
C ALA A 28 20.88 11.16 1.21
N HIS A 29 19.58 11.42 1.32
CA HIS A 29 18.53 10.71 0.58
C HIS A 29 17.87 11.56 -0.52
N ALA A 30 18.35 12.79 -0.76
CA ALA A 30 17.68 13.75 -1.65
C ALA A 30 17.62 13.31 -3.13
N ALA A 31 18.52 12.42 -3.55
CA ALA A 31 18.56 11.88 -4.91
C ALA A 31 17.93 10.48 -5.03
N SER A 32 17.38 9.92 -3.95
CA SER A 32 16.91 8.54 -3.89
C SER A 32 15.44 8.39 -4.32
N LEU A 33 15.09 8.91 -5.51
CA LEU A 33 13.73 8.85 -6.06
C LEU A 33 13.74 8.30 -7.48
N SER A 34 12.91 7.28 -7.71
CA SER A 34 12.58 6.80 -9.05
C SER A 34 11.15 7.16 -9.39
N ALA A 35 10.95 7.93 -10.46
CA ALA A 35 9.64 8.40 -10.89
C ALA A 35 9.23 7.76 -12.22
N GLY A 36 8.01 7.21 -12.26
CA GLY A 36 7.48 6.48 -13.40
C GLY A 36 7.95 5.03 -13.47
N TRP A 37 7.09 4.16 -14.02
CA TRP A 37 7.36 2.72 -14.11
C TRP A 37 8.70 2.33 -14.74
N PRO A 38 9.22 3.00 -15.79
CA PRO A 38 10.53 2.66 -16.35
C PRO A 38 11.70 2.83 -15.36
N ALA A 39 11.73 3.96 -14.65
CA ALA A 39 12.78 4.22 -13.65
C ALA A 39 12.64 3.31 -12.43
N ILE A 40 11.39 3.10 -11.97
CA ILE A 40 11.07 2.17 -10.89
C ILE A 40 11.55 0.75 -11.25
N ALA A 41 11.24 0.28 -12.45
CA ALA A 41 11.67 -1.03 -12.92
C ALA A 41 13.20 -1.13 -13.00
N ALA A 42 13.90 -0.11 -13.50
CA ALA A 42 15.37 -0.11 -13.50
C ALA A 42 15.96 -0.26 -12.09
N THR A 43 15.44 0.50 -11.12
CA THR A 43 15.86 0.41 -9.70
C THR A 43 15.57 -0.96 -9.10
N LEU A 44 14.36 -1.49 -9.29
CA LEU A 44 13.97 -2.79 -8.75
C LEU A 44 14.76 -3.93 -9.40
N ARG A 45 15.06 -3.87 -10.70
CA ARG A 45 15.89 -4.87 -11.39
C ARG A 45 17.29 -4.96 -10.79
N ALA A 46 17.93 -3.81 -10.58
CA ALA A 46 19.26 -3.76 -9.97
C ALA A 46 19.23 -4.36 -8.56
N ALA A 47 18.26 -3.98 -7.73
CA ALA A 47 18.14 -4.49 -6.37
C ALA A 47 17.78 -5.99 -6.32
N LEU A 48 17.01 -6.48 -7.29
CA LEU A 48 16.57 -7.87 -7.37
C LEU A 48 17.69 -8.83 -7.81
N ALA A 49 18.64 -8.34 -8.63
CA ALA A 49 19.81 -9.10 -9.04
C ALA A 49 20.72 -9.47 -7.84
N GLU A 50 20.69 -8.66 -6.78
CA GLU A 50 21.43 -8.90 -5.54
C GLU A 50 20.73 -9.89 -4.58
N LYS A 51 19.48 -10.29 -4.87
CA LYS A 51 18.73 -11.22 -4.01
C LYS A 51 18.88 -12.66 -4.51
N PRO A 52 19.33 -13.61 -3.67
CA PRO A 52 19.49 -15.02 -4.06
C PRO A 52 18.20 -15.65 -4.60
N SER A 53 17.06 -15.37 -3.94
CA SER A 53 15.76 -15.86 -4.38
C SER A 53 15.22 -15.22 -5.66
N ARG A 54 15.80 -14.09 -6.10
CA ARG A 54 15.29 -13.25 -7.19
C ARG A 54 13.78 -13.03 -7.08
N LEU A 55 13.30 -12.88 -5.84
CA LEU A 55 11.89 -12.72 -5.53
C LEU A 55 11.59 -11.27 -5.13
N LEU A 56 10.62 -10.68 -5.81
CA LEU A 56 10.04 -9.40 -5.48
C LEU A 56 8.70 -9.61 -4.76
N ALA A 57 8.63 -9.17 -3.51
CA ALA A 57 7.42 -9.13 -2.71
C ALA A 57 6.89 -7.70 -2.64
N VAL A 58 5.65 -7.48 -3.10
CA VAL A 58 4.98 -6.19 -3.08
C VAL A 58 3.80 -6.26 -2.10
N GLU A 59 4.03 -5.77 -0.88
CA GLU A 59 3.01 -5.67 0.16
C GLU A 59 2.06 -4.50 -0.14
N CYS A 60 0.83 -4.82 -0.52
CA CYS A 60 -0.17 -3.84 -0.90
C CYS A 60 -1.05 -3.45 0.29
N TYR A 61 -0.98 -2.18 0.69
CA TYR A 61 -1.88 -1.63 1.71
C TYR A 61 -3.34 -1.57 1.21
N PRO A 62 -4.37 -1.65 2.08
CA PRO A 62 -5.77 -1.54 1.62
C PRO A 62 -6.03 -0.33 0.72
N CYS A 63 -6.85 -0.56 -0.31
CA CYS A 63 -7.23 0.41 -1.34
C CYS A 63 -6.13 0.79 -2.37
N THR A 64 -4.99 0.11 -2.39
CA THR A 64 -4.14 0.09 -3.59
C THR A 64 -4.82 -0.64 -4.75
N HIS A 65 -4.50 -0.29 -5.99
CA HIS A 65 -4.85 -1.11 -7.15
C HIS A 65 -3.77 -2.17 -7.37
N ASP A 66 -3.84 -3.23 -6.58
CA ASP A 66 -2.83 -4.30 -6.58
C ASP A 66 -2.77 -5.08 -7.90
N ASP A 67 -3.91 -5.23 -8.60
CA ASP A 67 -3.94 -5.80 -9.96
C ASP A 67 -3.13 -4.94 -10.95
N ASP A 68 -3.31 -3.61 -10.92
CA ASP A 68 -2.56 -2.68 -11.77
C ASP A 68 -1.07 -2.70 -11.43
N ILE A 69 -0.73 -2.70 -10.14
CA ILE A 69 0.67 -2.79 -9.68
C ILE A 69 1.32 -4.07 -10.21
N ARG A 70 0.63 -5.21 -10.10
CA ARG A 70 1.09 -6.50 -10.61
C ARG A 70 1.35 -6.44 -12.11
N GLU A 71 0.39 -5.94 -12.89
CA GLU A 71 0.50 -5.87 -14.35
C GLU A 71 1.62 -4.93 -14.79
N LYS A 72 1.70 -3.73 -14.19
CA LYS A 72 2.72 -2.73 -14.53
C LYS A 72 4.12 -3.20 -14.16
N LEU A 73 4.31 -3.80 -12.99
CA LEU A 73 5.61 -4.34 -12.58
C LEU A 73 5.98 -5.58 -13.39
N GLY A 74 5.04 -6.50 -13.62
CA GLY A 74 5.27 -7.68 -14.46
C GLY A 74 5.72 -7.31 -15.86
N CYS A 75 5.06 -6.32 -16.47
CA CYS A 75 5.43 -5.79 -17.79
C CYS A 75 6.77 -5.04 -17.76
N ALA A 76 6.94 -4.07 -16.85
CA ALA A 76 8.10 -3.20 -16.86
C ALA A 76 9.41 -3.93 -16.50
N LEU A 77 9.35 -4.89 -15.57
CA LEU A 77 10.51 -5.72 -15.20
C LEU A 77 10.86 -6.75 -16.28
N GLY A 78 9.86 -7.23 -17.01
CA GLY A 78 10.01 -8.16 -18.14
C GLY A 78 10.69 -7.55 -19.38
N THR A 79 10.95 -6.25 -19.44
CA THR A 79 11.65 -5.64 -20.59
C THR A 79 13.16 -5.96 -20.66
N SER A 80 13.68 -6.77 -19.73
CA SER A 80 15.11 -6.99 -19.51
C SER A 80 15.56 -8.37 -19.96
N THR A 81 16.59 -8.47 -20.80
CA THR A 81 17.17 -9.76 -21.23
C THR A 81 17.72 -10.59 -20.06
N ALA A 82 18.23 -9.94 -19.00
CA ALA A 82 18.79 -10.61 -17.82
C ALA A 82 17.75 -11.24 -16.86
N LEU A 83 16.51 -10.78 -16.89
CA LEU A 83 15.42 -11.26 -16.02
C LEU A 83 14.31 -11.99 -16.81
N GLY A 84 14.53 -12.24 -18.10
CA GLY A 84 13.51 -12.76 -19.01
C GLY A 84 12.44 -11.73 -19.39
N ALA A 85 11.64 -12.08 -20.40
CA ALA A 85 10.59 -11.24 -20.96
C ALA A 85 9.39 -11.00 -20.00
N ALA A 86 9.28 -11.81 -18.94
CA ALA A 86 8.19 -11.84 -17.98
C ALA A 86 8.65 -12.53 -16.68
N PRO A 87 7.93 -12.36 -15.55
CA PRO A 87 8.18 -13.14 -14.34
C PRO A 87 8.08 -14.64 -14.63
N ALA A 88 8.98 -15.44 -14.04
CA ALA A 88 8.90 -16.90 -14.13
C ALA A 88 7.71 -17.47 -13.34
N PHE A 89 7.33 -16.79 -12.26
CA PHE A 89 6.17 -17.13 -11.46
C PHE A 89 5.56 -15.86 -10.87
N VAL A 90 4.23 -15.79 -10.86
CA VAL A 90 3.47 -14.70 -10.24
C VAL A 90 2.46 -15.29 -9.27
N LEU A 91 2.49 -14.81 -8.03
CA LEU A 91 1.49 -15.12 -7.01
C LEU A 91 0.75 -13.85 -6.59
N ASP A 92 -0.55 -13.81 -6.88
CA ASP A 92 -1.47 -12.88 -6.25
C ASP A 92 -1.82 -13.41 -4.85
N THR A 93 -1.47 -12.65 -3.81
CA THR A 93 -1.69 -13.09 -2.42
C THR A 93 -3.16 -13.16 -2.05
N LYS A 94 -4.08 -12.52 -2.78
CA LYS A 94 -5.53 -12.70 -2.58
C LYS A 94 -5.93 -14.16 -2.75
N SER A 95 -5.16 -14.98 -3.48
CA SER A 95 -5.39 -16.42 -3.59
C SER A 95 -5.19 -17.21 -2.28
N VAL A 96 -4.41 -16.69 -1.32
CA VAL A 96 -4.15 -17.34 -0.03
C VAL A 96 -5.13 -16.92 1.07
N PHE A 97 -6.07 -16.04 0.76
CA PHE A 97 -7.07 -15.59 1.72
C PHE A 97 -8.14 -16.66 1.95
N LYS A 98 -8.78 -16.57 3.12
CA LYS A 98 -10.08 -17.21 3.36
C LYS A 98 -11.11 -16.71 2.33
N THR A 99 -12.18 -17.46 2.17
CA THR A 99 -13.28 -17.04 1.29
C THR A 99 -13.92 -15.73 1.78
N PRO A 100 -14.55 -14.94 0.89
CA PRO A 100 -15.25 -13.74 1.31
C PRO A 100 -16.27 -13.97 2.44
N ALA A 101 -17.01 -15.08 2.42
CA ALA A 101 -17.99 -15.42 3.45
C ALA A 101 -17.34 -15.67 4.82
N GLU A 102 -16.21 -16.39 4.86
CA GLU A 102 -15.46 -16.61 6.09
C GLU A 102 -14.87 -15.30 6.64
N ILE A 103 -14.41 -14.41 5.75
CA ILE A 103 -13.90 -13.10 6.15
C ILE A 103 -15.02 -12.21 6.66
N ASP A 104 -16.18 -12.21 6.01
CA ASP A 104 -17.35 -11.46 6.48
C ASP A 104 -17.80 -11.96 7.86
N ALA A 105 -17.82 -13.27 8.09
CA ALA A 105 -18.08 -13.86 9.40
C ALA A 105 -17.00 -13.47 10.45
N LEU A 106 -15.72 -13.45 10.05
CA LEU A 106 -14.60 -13.05 10.90
C LEU A 106 -14.72 -11.59 11.36
N VAL A 107 -15.13 -10.70 10.47
CA VAL A 107 -15.19 -9.26 10.76
C VAL A 107 -16.52 -8.80 11.37
N ALA A 108 -17.59 -9.58 11.21
CA ALA A 108 -18.94 -9.23 11.69
C ALA A 108 -19.00 -8.80 13.17
N PRO A 109 -18.29 -9.44 14.12
CA PRO A 109 -18.31 -9.02 15.54
C PRO A 109 -17.77 -7.61 15.77
N ASP A 110 -16.96 -7.07 14.86
CA ASP A 110 -16.37 -5.73 14.94
C ASP A 110 -17.18 -4.69 14.15
N LEU A 111 -18.17 -5.11 13.35
CA LEU A 111 -18.96 -4.20 12.53
C LEU A 111 -20.10 -3.51 13.29
N GLY A 112 -20.39 -3.86 14.55
CA GLY A 112 -21.45 -3.17 15.31
C GLY A 112 -22.87 -3.43 14.79
N GLY A 113 -23.10 -4.57 14.11
CA GLY A 113 -24.41 -4.97 13.60
C GLY A 113 -24.97 -4.00 12.56
N ASN A 114 -26.21 -3.56 12.76
CA ASN A 114 -26.96 -2.72 11.82
C ASN A 114 -26.69 -1.22 11.94
N ASP A 115 -25.84 -0.79 12.88
CA ASP A 115 -25.47 0.62 12.99
C ASP A 115 -24.82 1.07 11.65
N PRO A 116 -25.27 2.16 10.99
CA PRO A 116 -24.72 2.54 9.70
C PRO A 116 -23.35 3.22 9.78
N VAL A 117 -22.89 3.60 10.97
CA VAL A 117 -21.72 4.46 11.21
C VAL A 117 -20.68 3.79 12.10
N PHE A 118 -21.07 3.23 13.24
CA PHE A 118 -20.16 2.79 14.30
C PHE A 118 -19.89 1.29 14.31
N GLY A 119 -18.63 0.93 14.53
CA GLY A 119 -18.17 -0.42 14.82
C GLY A 119 -17.23 -0.43 16.02
N ARG A 120 -16.60 -1.57 16.28
CA ARG A 120 -15.58 -1.73 17.33
C ARG A 120 -14.20 -1.74 16.68
N ILE A 121 -13.23 -1.03 17.29
CA ILE A 121 -11.84 -1.10 16.83
C ILE A 121 -11.34 -2.53 16.96
N SER A 122 -11.04 -3.14 15.81
CA SER A 122 -10.69 -4.54 15.70
C SER A 122 -9.32 -4.84 16.28
N SER A 123 -9.21 -5.93 17.04
CA SER A 123 -7.95 -6.54 17.47
C SER A 123 -7.41 -7.57 16.46
N LEU A 124 -8.14 -7.84 15.37
CA LEU A 124 -7.77 -8.83 14.37
C LEU A 124 -6.40 -8.51 13.76
N ARG A 125 -5.72 -9.58 13.34
CA ARG A 125 -4.48 -9.50 12.58
C ARG A 125 -4.64 -10.16 11.22
N ILE A 126 -3.78 -9.78 10.28
CA ILE A 126 -3.87 -10.19 8.88
C ILE A 126 -3.74 -11.71 8.72
N GLU A 127 -3.00 -12.37 9.61
CA GLU A 127 -2.85 -13.83 9.64
C GLU A 127 -4.20 -14.54 9.79
N GLN A 128 -5.16 -13.90 10.47
CA GLN A 128 -6.52 -14.44 10.64
C GLN A 128 -7.36 -14.32 9.36
N PHE A 129 -6.96 -13.50 8.39
CA PHE A 129 -7.62 -13.42 7.07
C PHE A 129 -7.10 -14.49 6.11
N LEU A 130 -5.95 -15.11 6.41
CA LEU A 130 -5.31 -16.10 5.54
C LEU A 130 -5.84 -17.51 5.81
N ASP A 131 -5.98 -18.30 4.77
CA ASP A 131 -6.21 -19.73 4.85
C ASP A 131 -4.87 -20.44 5.07
N ALA A 132 -4.75 -21.22 6.15
CA ALA A 132 -3.48 -21.84 6.54
C ALA A 132 -2.99 -22.87 5.51
N ALA A 133 -3.89 -23.63 4.90
CA ALA A 133 -3.54 -24.64 3.90
C ALA A 133 -3.11 -23.97 2.59
N LYS A 134 -3.83 -22.94 2.14
CA LYS A 134 -3.43 -22.18 0.94
C LYS A 134 -2.11 -21.45 1.13
N LEU A 135 -1.88 -20.85 2.31
CA LEU A 135 -0.63 -20.20 2.64
C LEU A 135 0.56 -21.19 2.63
N ALA A 136 0.39 -22.37 3.23
CA ALA A 136 1.41 -23.41 3.23
C ALA A 136 1.73 -23.88 1.80
N ALA A 137 0.70 -24.16 1.00
CA ALA A 137 0.86 -24.56 -0.40
C ALA A 137 1.57 -23.47 -1.23
N ALA A 138 1.16 -22.21 -1.09
CA ALA A 138 1.79 -21.09 -1.80
C ALA A 138 3.29 -20.93 -1.45
N ARG A 139 3.65 -21.09 -0.17
CA ARG A 139 5.05 -21.06 0.27
C ARG A 139 5.86 -22.23 -0.29
N GLU A 140 5.27 -23.41 -0.40
CA GLU A 140 5.90 -24.56 -1.06
C GLU A 140 6.15 -24.29 -2.54
N THR A 141 5.13 -23.78 -3.25
CA THR A 141 5.26 -23.41 -4.67
C THR A 141 6.34 -22.36 -4.88
N ILE A 142 6.42 -21.34 -4.02
CA ILE A 142 7.49 -20.34 -4.05
C ILE A 142 8.86 -21.00 -3.85
N ARG A 143 9.00 -21.88 -2.85
CA ARG A 143 10.27 -22.57 -2.59
C ARG A 143 10.70 -23.41 -3.78
N ALA A 144 9.78 -24.18 -4.36
CA ALA A 144 10.05 -24.97 -5.55
C ALA A 144 10.45 -24.09 -6.75
N ALA A 145 9.81 -22.93 -6.94
CA ALA A 145 10.15 -21.99 -8.00
C ALA A 145 11.53 -21.34 -7.80
N ILE A 146 11.95 -21.09 -6.55
CA ILE A 146 13.30 -20.59 -6.24
C ILE A 146 14.37 -21.64 -6.55
N SER A 147 14.12 -22.90 -6.20
CA SER A 147 15.08 -24.00 -6.39
C SER A 147 15.16 -24.54 -7.82
N ALA A 148 14.26 -24.11 -8.72
CA ALA A 148 14.26 -24.55 -10.10
C ALA A 148 15.44 -23.91 -10.86
N ASP A 149 16.51 -24.68 -11.06
CA ASP A 149 17.80 -24.29 -11.65
C ASP A 149 17.76 -23.89 -13.15
N ALA A 150 16.59 -23.56 -13.69
CA ALA A 150 16.32 -23.58 -15.13
C ALA A 150 15.65 -22.34 -15.72
N SER A 151 15.61 -21.18 -15.04
CA SER A 151 15.13 -19.97 -15.72
C SER A 151 15.82 -18.68 -15.31
N PRO A 152 16.23 -17.83 -16.27
CA PRO A 152 16.76 -16.50 -16.02
C PRO A 152 15.66 -15.52 -15.55
N GLY A 153 14.60 -15.97 -14.87
CA GLY A 153 13.45 -15.19 -14.48
C GLY A 153 13.46 -14.70 -13.04
N PHE A 154 12.44 -13.95 -12.65
CA PHE A 154 12.17 -13.55 -11.27
C PHE A 154 10.79 -14.01 -10.81
N ILE A 155 10.58 -14.05 -9.50
CA ILE A 155 9.30 -14.36 -8.88
C ILE A 155 8.65 -13.07 -8.42
N LEU A 156 7.36 -12.88 -8.72
CA LEU A 156 6.57 -11.75 -8.26
C LEU A 156 5.47 -12.22 -7.30
N VAL A 157 5.55 -11.82 -6.04
CA VAL A 157 4.48 -12.00 -5.05
C VAL A 157 3.88 -10.63 -4.77
N VAL A 158 2.58 -10.45 -5.00
CA VAL A 158 1.95 -9.12 -4.97
C VAL A 158 0.55 -9.19 -4.39
N GLY A 159 0.22 -8.20 -3.56
CA GLY A 159 -1.08 -8.07 -2.92
C GLY A 159 -0.96 -7.92 -1.40
N PRO A 160 -2.09 -7.85 -0.68
CA PRO A 160 -2.09 -7.75 0.77
C PRO A 160 -1.49 -9.02 1.40
N ALA A 161 -0.70 -8.87 2.45
CA ALA A 161 0.02 -9.95 3.12
C ALA A 161 1.18 -10.60 2.34
N ALA A 162 1.67 -9.98 1.25
CA ALA A 162 2.88 -10.44 0.55
C ALA A 162 4.09 -10.59 1.48
N ALA A 163 4.24 -9.72 2.47
CA ALA A 163 5.33 -9.78 3.46
C ALA A 163 5.24 -11.01 4.40
N LEU A 164 4.07 -11.67 4.46
CA LEU A 164 3.88 -12.93 5.17
C LEU A 164 4.02 -14.15 4.26
N VAL A 165 3.75 -14.00 2.96
CA VAL A 165 3.83 -15.11 2.00
C VAL A 165 5.27 -15.33 1.54
N ALA A 166 6.00 -14.24 1.28
CA ALA A 166 7.37 -14.28 0.78
C ALA A 166 8.39 -14.72 1.85
N PRO A 167 9.51 -15.35 1.44
CA PRO A 167 10.63 -15.64 2.33
C PRO A 167 11.34 -14.35 2.78
N ALA A 168 12.14 -14.46 3.84
CA ALA A 168 12.76 -13.30 4.48
C ALA A 168 13.84 -12.59 3.63
N ASP A 169 14.44 -13.28 2.66
CA ASP A 169 15.47 -12.76 1.76
C ASP A 169 14.90 -12.09 0.50
N ALA A 170 13.57 -12.08 0.32
CA ALA A 170 12.92 -11.39 -0.78
C ALA A 170 13.22 -9.88 -0.80
N LEU A 171 13.21 -9.27 -1.99
CA LEU A 171 13.15 -7.82 -2.12
C LEU A 171 11.75 -7.35 -1.72
N LEU A 172 11.63 -6.61 -0.62
CA LEU A 172 10.35 -6.17 -0.06
C LEU A 172 10.05 -4.72 -0.44
N VAL A 173 9.00 -4.55 -1.24
CA VAL A 173 8.41 -3.26 -1.60
C VAL A 173 7.08 -3.10 -0.86
N PHE A 174 6.92 -2.00 -0.14
CA PHE A 174 5.62 -1.65 0.46
C PHE A 174 4.90 -0.65 -0.45
N ALA A 175 3.75 -1.03 -0.99
CA ALA A 175 2.88 -0.13 -1.75
C ALA A 175 1.90 0.56 -0.79
N ASP A 176 2.12 1.85 -0.54
CA ASP A 176 1.32 2.64 0.41
C ASP A 176 0.09 3.25 -0.26
N MET A 177 -0.93 3.52 0.56
CA MET A 177 -2.10 4.24 0.11
C MET A 177 -2.61 5.18 1.22
N PRO A 178 -2.62 6.51 0.98
CA PRO A 178 -3.23 7.44 1.92
C PRO A 178 -4.72 7.12 2.12
N ARG A 179 -5.18 7.14 3.37
CA ARG A 179 -6.59 6.85 3.72
C ARG A 179 -7.58 7.74 2.99
N TRP A 180 -7.20 8.97 2.66
CA TRP A 180 -8.03 9.89 1.88
C TRP A 180 -8.24 9.38 0.45
N GLU A 181 -7.16 9.05 -0.25
CA GLU A 181 -7.26 8.50 -1.60
C GLU A 181 -7.96 7.14 -1.58
N GLY A 182 -7.72 6.30 -0.56
CA GLY A 182 -8.47 5.05 -0.38
C GLY A 182 -9.99 5.27 -0.28
N GLN A 183 -10.44 6.27 0.47
CA GLN A 183 -11.86 6.66 0.53
C GLN A 183 -12.39 7.16 -0.82
N LEU A 184 -11.61 7.97 -1.54
CA LEU A 184 -11.99 8.43 -2.87
C LEU A 184 -12.13 7.26 -3.86
N ARG A 185 -11.25 6.26 -3.79
CA ARG A 185 -11.33 5.02 -4.59
C ARG A 185 -12.58 4.20 -4.25
N GLN A 186 -12.95 4.11 -2.96
CA GLN A 186 -14.22 3.48 -2.54
C GLN A 186 -15.43 4.23 -3.10
N ARG A 187 -15.43 5.58 -3.09
CA ARG A 187 -16.49 6.41 -3.69
C ARG A 187 -16.57 6.26 -5.21
N ARG A 188 -15.44 6.02 -5.86
CA ARG A 188 -15.35 5.69 -7.30
C ARG A 188 -15.66 4.21 -7.60
N ALA A 189 -15.93 3.38 -6.60
CA ALA A 189 -16.16 1.94 -6.73
C ALA A 189 -15.01 1.19 -7.44
N THR A 190 -13.76 1.64 -7.28
CA THR A 190 -12.58 1.02 -7.94
C THR A 190 -11.78 0.08 -7.04
N VAL A 191 -12.14 -0.05 -5.76
CA VAL A 191 -11.45 -0.89 -4.78
C VAL A 191 -12.46 -1.63 -3.91
N ASP A 192 -12.04 -2.78 -3.40
CA ASP A 192 -12.77 -3.56 -2.40
C ASP A 192 -12.14 -3.37 -1.00
N ASN A 193 -12.88 -3.74 0.04
CA ASN A 193 -12.31 -3.97 1.36
C ASN A 193 -11.41 -5.21 1.37
N LEU A 194 -10.56 -5.29 2.39
CA LEU A 194 -9.54 -6.33 2.53
C LEU A 194 -10.15 -7.75 2.46
N GLY A 195 -9.73 -8.52 1.46
CA GLY A 195 -10.06 -9.94 1.30
C GLY A 195 -11.46 -10.26 0.78
N VAL A 196 -12.24 -9.27 0.34
CA VAL A 196 -13.61 -9.45 -0.15
C VAL A 196 -13.82 -8.79 -1.50
N ARG A 197 -15.00 -9.01 -2.11
CA ARG A 197 -15.42 -8.35 -3.36
C ARG A 197 -16.69 -7.55 -3.09
N ASN A 198 -16.51 -6.30 -2.68
CA ASN A 198 -17.58 -5.45 -2.17
C ASN A 198 -17.51 -3.99 -2.63
N ARG A 199 -16.77 -3.69 -3.71
CA ARG A 199 -16.67 -2.36 -4.33
C ARG A 199 -18.03 -1.75 -4.72
N GLY A 200 -19.03 -2.60 -4.96
CA GLY A 200 -20.42 -2.21 -5.23
C GLY A 200 -21.23 -1.81 -3.99
N LEU A 201 -20.72 -2.03 -2.77
CA LEU A 201 -21.37 -1.53 -1.55
C LEU A 201 -21.28 -0.02 -1.48
N LYS A 202 -22.23 0.59 -0.76
CA LYS A 202 -22.17 2.02 -0.42
C LYS A 202 -20.81 2.35 0.20
N ALA A 203 -20.14 3.38 -0.33
CA ALA A 203 -18.81 3.78 0.11
C ALA A 203 -18.71 4.03 1.62
N SER A 204 -19.79 4.49 2.27
CA SER A 204 -19.83 4.67 3.73
C SER A 204 -19.70 3.37 4.51
N LEU A 205 -20.25 2.26 3.99
CA LEU A 205 -20.12 0.94 4.61
C LEU A 205 -18.71 0.37 4.40
N GLN A 206 -18.12 0.60 3.21
CA GLN A 206 -16.73 0.24 2.94
C GLN A 206 -15.77 1.02 3.84
N TYR A 207 -16.00 2.33 4.00
CA TYR A 207 -15.26 3.20 4.90
C TYR A 207 -15.37 2.74 6.36
N LYS A 208 -16.59 2.45 6.83
CA LYS A 208 -16.82 1.93 8.18
C LYS A 208 -15.97 0.69 8.45
N ARG A 209 -16.06 -0.33 7.59
CA ARG A 209 -15.23 -1.53 7.69
C ARG A 209 -13.74 -1.20 7.67
N ALA A 210 -13.30 -0.33 6.75
CA ALA A 210 -11.90 0.06 6.65
C ALA A 210 -11.39 0.74 7.93
N PHE A 211 -12.17 1.67 8.49
CA PHE A 211 -11.79 2.44 9.67
C PHE A 211 -11.66 1.58 10.92
N PHE A 212 -12.65 0.72 11.18
CA PHE A 212 -12.70 -0.10 12.38
C PHE A 212 -11.85 -1.36 12.26
N ILE A 213 -11.60 -1.86 11.04
CA ILE A 213 -11.04 -3.20 10.80
C ILE A 213 -9.84 -3.15 9.85
N ASP A 214 -10.06 -2.96 8.54
CA ASP A 214 -9.01 -3.21 7.53
C ASP A 214 -7.73 -2.40 7.80
N TRP A 215 -7.87 -1.11 8.16
CA TRP A 215 -6.72 -0.27 8.48
C TRP A 215 -6.03 -0.73 9.76
N ARG A 216 -6.77 -1.24 10.76
CA ARG A 216 -6.15 -1.74 12.01
C ARG A 216 -5.33 -3.00 11.74
N VAL A 217 -5.88 -3.87 10.91
CA VAL A 217 -5.24 -5.11 10.46
C VAL A 217 -3.98 -4.78 9.65
N ALA A 218 -4.09 -3.93 8.63
CA ALA A 218 -2.97 -3.57 7.76
C ALA A 218 -1.92 -2.71 8.46
N ASP A 219 -2.32 -1.78 9.32
CA ASP A 219 -1.39 -0.93 10.10
C ASP A 219 -0.50 -1.76 11.03
N ARG A 220 -1.01 -2.88 11.57
CA ARG A 220 -0.19 -3.80 12.39
C ARG A 220 0.91 -4.44 11.56
N LEU A 221 0.58 -4.94 10.35
CA LEU A 221 1.59 -5.51 9.44
C LEU A 221 2.55 -4.43 8.93
N LYS A 222 2.04 -3.26 8.56
CA LYS A 222 2.83 -2.08 8.16
C LYS A 222 3.89 -1.77 9.21
N ARG A 223 3.49 -1.60 10.47
CA ARG A 223 4.44 -1.34 11.59
C ARG A 223 5.43 -2.48 11.80
N ALA A 224 4.97 -3.74 11.76
CA ALA A 224 5.83 -4.90 11.98
C ALA A 224 6.89 -5.09 10.89
N THR A 225 6.65 -4.56 9.68
CA THR A 225 7.53 -4.80 8.53
C THR A 225 8.32 -3.57 8.09
N MET A 226 7.95 -2.36 8.54
CA MET A 226 8.52 -1.08 8.11
C MET A 226 10.05 -1.01 8.13
N ALA A 227 10.68 -1.57 9.16
CA ALA A 227 12.13 -1.57 9.29
C ALA A 227 12.86 -2.42 8.23
N ARG A 228 12.14 -3.29 7.51
CA ARG A 228 12.69 -4.25 6.54
C ARG A 228 12.33 -3.90 5.09
N TRP A 229 11.59 -2.83 4.84
CA TRP A 229 11.25 -2.45 3.46
C TRP A 229 12.53 -2.05 2.73
N ASP A 230 12.81 -2.71 1.61
CA ASP A 230 13.85 -2.24 0.70
C ASP A 230 13.37 -0.95 0.01
N PHE A 231 12.09 -0.89 -0.37
CA PHE A 231 11.48 0.30 -0.98
C PHE A 231 10.05 0.58 -0.52
N LEU A 232 9.66 1.85 -0.63
CA LEU A 232 8.30 2.36 -0.51
C LEU A 232 7.83 2.81 -1.89
N LEU A 233 6.69 2.26 -2.34
CA LEU A 233 6.03 2.58 -3.60
C LEU A 233 4.77 3.43 -3.32
N ASP A 234 4.70 4.59 -3.95
CA ASP A 234 3.53 5.47 -3.97
C ASP A 234 2.88 5.42 -5.35
N THR A 235 1.62 4.95 -5.38
CA THR A 235 0.76 4.94 -6.57
C THR A 235 -0.47 5.82 -6.38
N THR A 236 -0.43 6.82 -5.50
CA THR A 236 -1.56 7.75 -5.27
C THR A 236 -1.94 8.46 -6.57
N ALA A 237 -0.94 8.87 -7.36
CA ALA A 237 -1.12 9.38 -8.71
C ALA A 237 -0.79 8.28 -9.72
N ASP A 238 -1.82 7.61 -10.25
CA ASP A 238 -1.67 6.40 -11.08
C ASP A 238 -0.74 6.60 -12.30
N ALA A 239 -0.77 7.79 -12.91
CA ALA A 239 0.07 8.14 -14.06
C ALA A 239 1.53 8.52 -13.70
N ALA A 240 1.82 8.76 -12.42
CA ALA A 240 3.12 9.23 -11.94
C ALA A 240 3.55 8.52 -10.65
N PRO A 241 3.70 7.18 -10.68
CA PRO A 241 4.13 6.41 -9.52
C PRO A 241 5.55 6.81 -9.11
N LYS A 242 5.86 6.69 -7.82
CA LYS A 242 7.15 7.04 -7.24
C LYS A 242 7.64 5.93 -6.33
N LEU A 243 8.95 5.68 -6.37
CA LEU A 243 9.62 4.72 -5.49
C LEU A 243 10.76 5.42 -4.76
N ILE A 244 10.85 5.20 -3.45
CA ILE A 244 11.99 5.62 -2.63
C ILE A 244 12.54 4.42 -1.84
N PRO A 245 13.83 4.39 -1.48
CA PRO A 245 14.34 3.39 -0.55
C PRO A 245 13.63 3.45 0.79
N GLY A 246 13.43 2.30 1.44
CA GLY A 246 12.84 2.24 2.78
C GLY A 246 13.66 3.01 3.81
N ALA A 247 14.99 3.03 3.68
CA ALA A 247 15.87 3.86 4.50
C ALA A 247 15.57 5.36 4.39
N ALA A 248 15.26 5.85 3.18
CA ALA A 248 14.88 7.25 2.96
C ALA A 248 13.53 7.58 3.62
N HIS A 249 12.58 6.64 3.58
CA HIS A 249 11.31 6.77 4.29
C HIS A 249 11.51 6.88 5.80
N LEU A 250 12.28 5.96 6.41
CA LEU A 250 12.58 5.97 7.84
C LEU A 250 13.31 7.26 8.27
N ALA A 251 14.27 7.72 7.46
CA ALA A 251 14.96 8.99 7.70
C ALA A 251 14.00 10.19 7.64
N GLY A 252 13.04 10.18 6.71
CA GLY A 252 11.97 11.17 6.64
C GLY A 252 11.06 11.16 7.87
N LEU A 253 10.67 9.98 8.35
CA LEU A 253 9.87 9.83 9.58
C LEU A 253 10.63 10.33 10.82
N ALA A 254 11.92 10.00 10.94
CA ALA A 254 12.76 10.49 12.03
C ALA A 254 12.88 12.02 12.00
N ALA A 255 13.09 12.60 10.81
CA ALA A 255 13.14 14.05 10.63
C ALA A 255 11.79 14.73 10.92
N ALA A 256 10.66 14.07 10.65
CA ALA A 256 9.33 14.57 11.01
C ALA A 256 9.09 14.51 12.52
N ALA A 257 9.48 13.41 13.19
CA ALA A 257 9.26 13.23 14.63
C ALA A 257 10.11 14.17 15.50
N ALA A 258 11.25 14.63 15.01
CA ALA A 258 12.18 15.52 15.73
C ALA A 258 11.81 17.02 15.66
N ARG A 259 10.67 17.38 15.06
CA ARG A 259 10.25 18.78 14.92
C ARG A 259 8.73 18.93 14.87
N PRO A 260 8.19 20.13 15.14
CA PRO A 260 6.82 20.43 14.77
C PRO A 260 6.62 20.27 13.25
N PHE A 261 5.54 19.60 12.86
CA PHE A 261 5.14 19.47 11.46
C PHE A 261 3.66 19.82 11.30
N ARG A 262 3.26 20.09 10.05
CA ARG A 262 1.87 20.38 9.70
C ARG A 262 1.29 19.20 8.91
N VAL A 263 0.03 18.91 9.17
CA VAL A 263 -0.75 17.98 8.36
C VAL A 263 -1.33 18.71 7.16
N VAL A 264 -1.50 18.00 6.04
CA VAL A 264 -2.26 18.51 4.90
C VAL A 264 -3.71 18.71 5.37
N PRO A 265 -4.26 19.93 5.31
CA PRO A 265 -5.66 20.15 5.69
C PRO A 265 -6.55 19.45 4.66
N PHE A 266 -7.56 18.73 5.13
CA PHE A 266 -8.63 18.23 4.27
C PHE A 266 -9.97 18.44 4.98
N PHE A 267 -11.01 18.71 4.20
CA PHE A 267 -12.38 18.85 4.66
C PHE A 267 -13.21 17.80 3.92
N ASP A 268 -13.62 16.74 4.62
CA ASP A 268 -14.54 15.74 4.07
C ASP A 268 -15.96 16.04 4.59
N PRO A 269 -16.95 16.30 3.73
CA PRO A 269 -18.33 16.41 4.16
C PRO A 269 -18.81 15.07 4.73
N GLY A 270 -19.08 15.04 6.03
CA GLY A 270 -19.63 13.90 6.76
C GLY A 270 -20.69 14.34 7.76
N PRO A 271 -21.49 13.40 8.31
CA PRO A 271 -22.42 13.72 9.38
C PRO A 271 -21.64 14.16 10.61
N TRP A 272 -21.71 15.46 10.92
CA TRP A 272 -21.16 16.02 12.15
C TRP A 272 -22.18 15.75 13.26
N GLY A 273 -21.81 14.86 14.19
CA GLY A 273 -22.67 14.48 15.32
C GLY A 273 -22.84 15.66 16.28
N GLY A 274 -24.07 16.13 16.39
CA GLY A 274 -24.56 17.04 17.41
C GLY A 274 -26.08 17.06 17.31
N GLN A 275 -26.74 16.36 18.24
CA GLN A 275 -28.12 16.68 18.62
C GLN A 275 -28.04 17.61 19.82
#